data_AF-A0AAU5YPZ7-F1
#
_entry.id   AF-A0AAU5YPZ7-F1
#
_cell.length_a   1.000
_cell.length_b   1.000
_cell.length_c   1.000
_cell.angle_alpha   90.00
_cell.angle_beta   90.00
_cell.angle_gamma   90.00
#
_symmetry.space_group_name_H-M   'P 1'
#
loop_
_entity.id
_entity.type
_entity.pdbx_description
1 polymer ?
#
loop_
_entity_poly.entity_id
_entity_poly.type
_entity_poly.pdbx_seq_one_letter_code
_entity_poly.pdbx_strand_id
1 'polypeptide(L)'
;MADETDLTPTLDELVADSPELGTALQPDGIETSGEVQMFPFPFCFRYSGRPWQSTFINAPGPGEAGMTADGIVGMLNMAAVRKGYQALFSVTGGSCP
;
A
#
# COMPACT_ATOMS: atom_id res chain seq x y z
N MET A 1 -29.60 -9.44 13.33
CA MET A 1 -28.74 -10.36 12.57
C MET A 1 -27.42 -9.66 12.44
N ALA A 2 -26.35 -10.26 12.94
CA ALA A 2 -25.04 -9.64 12.99
C ALA A 2 -24.56 -9.39 11.56
N ASP A 3 -24.30 -8.13 11.25
CA ASP A 3 -23.48 -7.74 10.12
C ASP A 3 -22.12 -8.38 10.38
N GLU A 4 -21.77 -9.46 9.67
CA GLU A 4 -20.40 -9.97 9.64
C GLU A 4 -19.59 -8.95 8.85
N THR A 5 -19.33 -7.84 9.53
CA THR A 5 -18.55 -6.72 9.06
C THR A 5 -17.20 -7.25 8.60
N ASP A 6 -16.92 -6.95 7.35
CA ASP A 6 -15.65 -7.10 6.67
C ASP A 6 -14.48 -6.83 7.64
N LEU A 7 -13.80 -7.89 8.10
CA LEU A 7 -12.67 -7.81 9.04
C LEU A 7 -11.39 -7.26 8.37
N THR A 8 -11.48 -6.79 7.13
CA THR A 8 -10.36 -6.19 6.43
C THR A 8 -10.50 -4.66 6.45
N PRO A 9 -9.46 -3.93 6.89
CA PRO A 9 -9.50 -2.48 6.84
C PRO A 9 -9.62 -2.03 5.39
N THR A 10 -10.56 -1.12 5.10
CA THR A 10 -10.65 -0.52 3.77
C THR A 10 -9.57 0.55 3.58
N LEU A 11 -9.21 0.83 2.32
CA LEU A 11 -8.24 1.90 2.03
C LEU A 11 -8.72 3.24 2.58
N ASP A 12 -10.01 3.56 2.40
CA ASP A 12 -10.60 4.84 2.85
C ASP A 12 -10.47 5.02 4.37
N GLU A 13 -10.72 3.96 5.15
CA GLU A 13 -10.55 3.98 6.61
C GLU A 13 -9.11 4.25 7.06
N LEU A 14 -8.14 3.71 6.34
CA LEU A 14 -6.71 3.89 6.64
C LEU A 14 -6.21 5.27 6.17
N VAL A 15 -6.66 5.76 5.02
CA VAL A 15 -6.32 7.08 4.48
C VAL A 15 -6.91 8.20 5.33
N ALA A 16 -8.11 8.02 5.89
CA ALA A 16 -8.71 8.96 6.83
C ALA A 16 -7.84 9.16 8.09
N ASP A 17 -7.01 8.18 8.46
CA ASP A 17 -6.08 8.26 9.59
C ASP A 17 -4.66 8.70 9.18
N SER A 18 -4.31 8.54 7.90
CA SER A 18 -2.98 8.81 7.36
C SER A 18 -3.11 9.31 5.91
N PRO A 19 -3.21 10.63 5.68
CA PRO A 19 -3.36 11.17 4.33
C PRO A 19 -2.15 10.86 3.43
N GLU A 20 -0.95 10.71 4.02
CA GLU A 20 0.29 10.30 3.31
C GLU A 20 0.17 8.92 2.66
N LEU A 21 -0.65 8.06 3.24
CA LEU A 21 -0.96 6.72 2.75
C LEU A 21 -1.79 6.80 1.45
N GLY A 22 -2.68 7.79 1.36
CA GLY A 22 -3.44 8.07 0.16
C GLY A 22 -2.55 8.51 -0.99
N THR A 23 -1.57 9.37 -0.71
CA THR A 23 -0.57 9.81 -1.71
C THR A 23 0.37 8.68 -2.12
N ALA A 24 0.83 7.86 -1.17
CA ALA A 24 1.76 6.76 -1.44
C ALA A 24 1.13 5.60 -2.22
N LEU A 25 -0.19 5.41 -2.11
CA LEU A 25 -0.93 4.40 -2.86
C LEU A 25 -1.55 4.93 -4.15
N GLN A 26 -1.50 6.24 -4.39
CA GLN A 26 -1.90 6.83 -5.67
C GLN A 26 -0.83 6.58 -6.74
N PRO A 27 -1.22 6.13 -7.95
CA PRO A 27 -0.28 5.86 -9.05
C PRO A 27 0.43 7.12 -9.57
N ASP A 28 -0.07 8.30 -9.24
CA ASP A 28 0.37 9.61 -9.73
C ASP A 28 1.29 10.37 -8.74
N GLY A 29 1.49 9.84 -7.53
CA GLY A 29 2.04 10.62 -6.40
C GLY A 29 3.53 10.92 -6.40
N ILE A 30 4.29 10.51 -7.42
CA ILE A 30 5.74 10.78 -7.51
C ILE A 30 6.06 11.44 -8.86
N GLU A 31 5.72 12.72 -9.00
CA GLU A 31 6.38 13.59 -9.97
C GLU A 31 7.78 13.92 -9.42
N THR A 32 8.84 13.24 -9.90
CA THR A 32 10.21 13.71 -9.64
C THR A 32 10.68 14.59 -10.77
N SER A 33 11.00 15.83 -10.39
CA SER A 33 11.84 16.73 -11.15
C SER A 33 13.25 16.14 -11.26
N GLY A 34 13.62 15.59 -12.41
CA GLY A 34 14.99 15.14 -12.71
C GLY A 34 15.04 14.04 -13.76
N GLU A 35 16.09 14.04 -14.58
CA GLU A 35 16.37 13.15 -15.73
C GLU A 35 16.44 11.63 -15.43
N VAL A 36 15.99 11.17 -14.27
CA VAL A 36 16.00 9.75 -13.90
C VAL A 36 14.71 9.10 -14.42
N GLN A 37 14.87 8.19 -15.39
CA GLN A 37 13.75 7.44 -15.96
C GLN A 37 13.11 6.56 -14.86
N MET A 38 11.83 6.81 -14.60
CA MET A 38 11.03 5.97 -13.72
C MET A 38 10.36 4.85 -14.51
N PHE A 39 10.24 3.70 -13.85
CA PHE A 39 9.48 2.57 -14.35
C PHE A 39 8.37 2.22 -13.37
N PRO A 40 7.15 1.90 -13.86
CA PRO A 40 6.08 1.43 -13.01
C PRO A 40 6.32 -0.03 -12.63
N PHE A 41 6.39 -0.31 -11.33
CA PHE A 41 6.51 -1.66 -10.80
C PHE A 41 5.19 -2.06 -10.10
N PRO A 42 4.52 -3.14 -10.54
CA PRO A 42 3.31 -3.61 -9.90
C PRO A 42 3.62 -4.27 -8.55
N PHE A 43 2.85 -3.93 -7.53
CA PHE A 43 2.87 -4.57 -6.22
C PHE A 43 1.47 -4.93 -5.76
N CYS A 44 1.36 -6.08 -5.10
CA CYS A 44 0.16 -6.54 -4.43
C CYS A 44 0.37 -6.43 -2.93
N PHE A 45 -0.35 -5.50 -2.32
CA PHE A 45 -0.52 -5.41 -0.88
C PHE A 45 -1.54 -6.45 -0.43
N ARG A 46 -1.24 -7.11 0.68
CA ARG A 46 -2.02 -8.20 1.23
C ARG A 46 -2.28 -7.92 2.70
N TYR A 47 -3.49 -8.21 3.17
CA TYR A 47 -3.85 -8.14 4.58
C TYR A 47 -4.17 -9.56 5.07
N SER A 48 -3.48 -10.02 6.12
CA SER A 48 -3.67 -11.39 6.66
C SER A 48 -3.51 -12.48 5.59
N GLY A 49 -2.55 -12.27 4.68
CA GLY A 49 -2.28 -13.17 3.55
C GLY A 49 -3.31 -13.13 2.41
N ARG A 50 -4.37 -12.33 2.50
CA ARG A 50 -5.37 -12.17 1.42
C ARG A 50 -5.00 -10.98 0.54
N PRO A 51 -5.25 -11.04 -0.78
CA PRO A 51 -5.07 -9.89 -1.66
C PRO A 51 -5.93 -8.73 -1.17
N TRP A 52 -5.35 -7.54 -1.08
CA TRP A 52 -6.03 -6.34 -0.59
C TRP A 52 -6.07 -5.26 -1.66
N GLN A 53 -4.92 -4.85 -2.16
CA GLN A 53 -4.84 -3.83 -3.21
C GLN A 53 -3.62 -4.00 -4.09
N SER A 54 -3.79 -3.80 -5.39
CA SER A 54 -2.67 -3.65 -6.32
C SER A 54 -2.40 -2.17 -6.55
N THR A 55 -1.13 -1.76 -6.50
CA THR A 55 -0.71 -0.43 -6.94
C THR A 55 0.55 -0.51 -7.80
N PHE A 56 0.82 0.56 -8.53
CA PHE A 56 2.07 0.74 -9.24
C PHE A 56 2.95 1.71 -8.45
N ILE A 57 4.19 1.30 -8.21
CA ILE A 57 5.21 2.16 -7.62
C ILE A 57 6.18 2.57 -8.71
N ASN A 58 6.26 3.87 -8.97
CA ASN A 58 7.21 4.44 -9.92
C ASN A 58 8.57 4.61 -9.23
N ALA A 59 9.59 3.96 -9.78
CA ALA A 59 10.94 3.97 -9.22
C ALA A 59 12.01 3.85 -10.33
N PRO A 60 13.27 4.26 -10.07
CA PRO A 60 14.36 4.07 -11.03
C PRO A 60 14.73 2.60 -11.25
N GLY A 61 14.38 1.72 -10.32
CA GLY A 61 14.69 0.31 -10.37
C GLY A 61 13.82 -0.51 -9.40
N PRO A 62 13.86 -1.85 -9.52
CA PRO A 62 13.03 -2.74 -8.70
C PRO A 62 13.46 -2.73 -7.21
N GLY A 63 14.72 -2.40 -6.91
CA GLY A 63 15.21 -2.32 -5.53
C GLY A 63 14.59 -1.14 -4.79
N GLU A 64 14.61 0.04 -5.40
CA GLU A 64 13.98 1.25 -4.88
C GLU A 64 12.47 1.07 -4.78
N ALA A 65 11.84 0.46 -5.79
CA ALA A 65 10.41 0.15 -5.77
C ALA A 65 10.04 -0.74 -4.58
N GLY A 66 10.88 -1.76 -4.29
CA GLY A 66 10.71 -2.64 -3.12
C GLY A 66 10.82 -1.89 -1.80
N MET A 67 11.81 -1.00 -1.65
CA MET A 67 11.97 -0.18 -0.44
C MET A 67 10.75 0.71 -0.20
N THR A 68 10.21 1.33 -1.26
CA THR A 68 8.97 2.12 -1.17
C THR A 68 7.78 1.25 -0.79
N ALA A 69 7.65 0.06 -1.39
CA ALA A 69 6.59 -0.90 -1.07
C ALA A 69 6.61 -1.32 0.41
N ASP A 70 7.80 -1.65 0.94
CA ASP A 70 7.99 -1.99 2.35
C ASP A 70 7.67 -0.81 3.27
N GLY A 71 8.04 0.41 2.88
CA GLY A 71 7.66 1.64 3.58
C GLY A 71 6.14 1.82 3.68
N ILE A 72 5.42 1.56 2.58
CA ILE A 72 3.95 1.60 2.54
C ILE A 72 3.35 0.53 3.46
N VAL A 73 3.89 -0.69 3.49
CA VAL A 73 3.46 -1.73 4.44
C VAL A 73 3.60 -1.25 5.89
N GLY A 74 4.71 -0.58 6.22
CA GLY A 74 4.91 0.02 7.54
C GLY A 74 3.82 1.03 7.90
N MET A 75 3.50 1.93 6.97
CA MET A 75 2.43 2.91 7.14
C MET A 75 1.06 2.24 7.30
N LEU A 76 0.73 1.27 6.44
CA LEU A 76 -0.51 0.49 6.50
C LEU A 76 -0.69 -0.19 7.85
N ASN A 77 0.36 -0.85 8.34
CA ASN A 77 0.35 -1.51 9.65
C ASN A 77 0.16 -0.52 10.80
N MET A 78 0.78 0.66 10.75
CA MET A 78 0.56 1.70 11.76
C MET A 78 -0.87 2.22 11.74
N ALA A 79 -1.43 2.48 10.56
CA ALA A 79 -2.82 2.94 10.41
C ALA A 79 -3.82 1.86 10.85
N ALA A 80 -3.54 0.59 10.53
CA ALA A 80 -4.34 -0.56 10.94
C ALA A 80 -4.44 -0.65 12.48
N VAL A 81 -3.30 -0.58 13.16
CA VAL A 81 -3.23 -0.63 14.63
C VAL A 81 -3.98 0.54 15.26
N ARG A 82 -3.88 1.76 14.70
CA ARG A 82 -4.62 2.93 15.19
C ARG A 82 -6.14 2.76 15.08
N LYS A 83 -6.61 1.98 14.12
CA LYS A 83 -8.02 1.64 13.92
C LYS A 83 -8.48 0.39 14.68
N GLY A 84 -7.59 -0.26 15.43
CA GLY A 84 -7.89 -1.47 16.21
C GLY A 84 -7.72 -2.78 15.43
N TYR A 85 -7.19 -2.73 14.21
CA TYR A 85 -6.82 -3.90 13.43
C TYR A 85 -5.42 -4.43 13.79
N GLN A 86 -5.12 -5.65 13.38
CA GLN A 86 -3.78 -6.23 13.57
C GLN A 86 -2.82 -5.76 12.46
N ALA A 87 -1.53 -5.65 12.78
CA ALA A 87 -0.48 -5.30 11.83
C ALA A 87 -0.12 -6.50 10.90
N LEU A 88 -1.07 -6.90 10.06
CA LEU A 88 -0.95 -8.06 9.16
C LEU A 88 -0.79 -7.67 7.69
N PHE A 89 -0.44 -6.42 7.41
CA PHE A 89 -0.11 -5.99 6.06
C PHE A 89 1.24 -6.54 5.62
N SER A 90 1.30 -6.96 4.36
CA SER A 90 2.50 -7.44 3.67
C SER A 90 2.42 -7.05 2.19
N VAL A 91 3.54 -7.15 1.48
CA VAL A 91 3.60 -6.83 0.05
C VAL A 91 4.34 -7.90 -0.72
N THR A 92 3.91 -8.13 -1.95
CA THR A 92 4.56 -9.02 -2.91
C THR A 92 4.63 -8.34 -4.27
N GLY A 93 5.72 -8.56 -5.01
CA GLY A 93 5.83 -8.06 -6.38
C GLY A 93 4.80 -8.71 -7.30
N GLY A 94 4.26 -7.94 -8.23
CA GLY A 94 3.20 -8.34 -9.15
C GLY A 94 1.81 -7.85 -8.72
N SER A 95 0.82 -8.11 -9.56
CA SER A 95 -0.59 -7.78 -9.26
C SER A 95 -1.23 -8.84 -8.36
N CYS A 96 -2.24 -8.44 -7.61
CA CYS A 96 -3.03 -9.34 -6.80
C CYS A 96 -3.79 -10.35 -7.68
N PRO A 97 -3.82 -11.65 -7.31
CA PRO A 97 -4.58 -12.68 -8.02
C PRO A 97 -6.08 -12.57 -7.79
#